data_AF-A0A9P4I0W9-F1
#
_entry.id   AF-A0A9P4I0W9-F1
#
_cell.length_a   1.000
_cell.length_b   1.000
_cell.length_c   1.000
_cell.angle_alpha   90.00
_cell.angle_beta   90.00
_cell.angle_gamma   90.00
#
_symmetry.space_group_name_H-M   'P 1'
#
loop_
_entity.id
_entity.type
_entity.pdbx_description
1 polymer ?
#
loop_
_entity_poly.entity_id
_entity_poly.type
_entity_poly.pdbx_seq_one_letter_code
_entity_poly.pdbx_strand_id
1 'polypeptide(L)'
;KKASKWNDEETQLNVELRRTGMKWEDIAKRIPGRSSTSCRLRYQNYSEKKQEWNEEKKNTLARLYMRFRKEIWDCIGKEMGLPSRAVEDAIWAMGPDEIASRAN
;
A
#
# COMPACT_ATOMS: atom_id res chain seq x y z
N LYS A 1 -14.58 -30.51 -1.15
CA LYS A 1 -13.38 -30.42 -0.30
C LYS A 1 -13.24 -28.97 0.16
N LYS A 2 -13.39 -28.68 1.46
CA LYS A 2 -13.31 -27.32 2.02
C LYS A 2 -11.90 -26.76 1.78
N ALA A 3 -11.79 -25.59 1.16
CA ALA A 3 -10.52 -24.91 1.02
C ALA A 3 -10.01 -24.53 2.42
N SER A 4 -8.92 -25.14 2.86
CA SER A 4 -8.29 -24.79 4.13
C SER A 4 -7.86 -23.32 4.09
N LYS A 5 -8.04 -22.59 5.18
CA LYS A 5 -7.60 -21.19 5.32
C LYS A 5 -6.09 -21.13 5.05
N TRP A 6 -5.60 -20.16 4.29
CA TRP A 6 -4.14 -20.02 4.03
C TRP A 6 -3.43 -19.60 5.31
N ASN A 7 -2.39 -20.34 5.68
CA ASN A 7 -1.53 -20.05 6.82
C ASN A 7 -0.44 -19.07 6.38
N ASP A 8 0.15 -18.33 7.34
CA ASP A 8 1.23 -17.40 7.03
C ASP A 8 2.51 -18.13 6.59
N GLU A 9 2.80 -19.30 7.17
CA GLU A 9 3.91 -20.18 6.75
C GLU A 9 3.74 -20.66 5.29
N GLU A 10 2.55 -21.16 4.93
CA GLU A 10 2.24 -21.56 3.55
C GLU A 10 2.34 -20.38 2.59
N THR A 11 1.97 -19.18 3.04
CA THR A 11 2.04 -17.95 2.25
C THR A 11 3.49 -17.53 2.02
N GLN A 12 4.33 -17.58 3.05
CA GLN A 12 5.76 -17.28 2.95
C GLN A 12 6.46 -18.28 2.03
N LEU A 13 6.19 -19.58 2.19
CA LEU A 13 6.76 -20.63 1.35
C LEU A 13 6.35 -20.44 -0.12
N ASN A 14 5.08 -20.12 -0.39
CA ASN A 14 4.60 -19.81 -1.74
C ASN A 14 5.34 -18.61 -2.36
N VAL A 15 5.51 -17.53 -1.60
CA VAL A 15 6.24 -16.33 -2.04
C VAL A 15 7.73 -16.63 -2.29
N GLU A 16 8.37 -17.40 -1.43
CA GLU A 16 9.78 -17.78 -1.56
C GLU A 16 10.01 -18.66 -2.79
N LEU A 17 9.21 -19.71 -2.97
CA LEU A 17 9.32 -20.60 -4.13
C LEU A 17 9.01 -19.85 -5.43
N ARG A 18 8.13 -18.84 -5.39
CA ARG A 18 7.89 -17.99 -6.55
C ARG A 18 9.09 -17.08 -6.85
N ARG A 19 9.77 -16.57 -5.81
CA ARG A 19 11.00 -15.77 -5.96
C ARG A 19 12.16 -16.58 -6.55
N THR A 20 12.24 -17.88 -6.27
CA THR A 20 13.22 -18.77 -6.90
C THR A 20 12.90 -19.10 -8.37
N GLY A 21 11.82 -18.55 -8.93
CA GLY A 21 11.44 -18.73 -10.34
C GLY A 21 10.67 -20.02 -10.63
N MET A 22 10.18 -20.75 -9.62
CA MET A 22 9.43 -21.98 -9.86
C MET A 22 8.05 -21.72 -10.50
N LYS A 23 7.58 -22.71 -11.26
CA LYS A 23 6.24 -22.74 -11.82
C LYS A 23 5.21 -23.05 -10.72
N TRP A 24 4.00 -22.50 -10.84
CA TRP A 24 2.93 -22.70 -9.87
C TRP A 24 2.56 -24.17 -9.64
N GLU A 25 2.74 -25.02 -10.66
CA GLU A 25 2.53 -26.47 -10.57
C GLU A 25 3.52 -27.12 -9.61
N ASP A 26 4.80 -26.74 -9.66
CA ASP A 26 5.84 -27.27 -8.79
C ASP A 26 5.73 -26.69 -7.37
N ILE A 27 5.29 -25.43 -7.26
CA ILE A 27 4.96 -24.81 -5.97
C ILE A 27 3.81 -25.56 -5.29
N ALA A 28 2.75 -25.89 -6.03
CA ALA A 28 1.61 -26.63 -5.50
C ALA A 28 1.97 -28.05 -5.05
N LYS A 29 2.92 -28.72 -5.73
CA LYS A 29 3.44 -30.03 -5.27
C LYS A 29 4.17 -29.94 -3.92
N ARG A 30 4.78 -28.79 -3.61
CA ARG A 30 5.51 -28.56 -2.35
C ARG A 30 4.60 -28.14 -1.20
N ILE A 31 3.38 -27.66 -1.48
CA ILE A 31 2.41 -27.26 -0.46
C ILE A 31 1.26 -28.27 -0.46
N PRO A 32 1.31 -29.32 0.39
CA PRO A 32 0.32 -30.38 0.38
C PRO A 32 -1.09 -29.83 0.63
N GLY A 33 -2.02 -30.17 -0.26
CA GLY A 33 -3.42 -29.71 -0.16
C GLY A 33 -3.73 -28.39 -0.87
N ARG A 34 -2.77 -27.76 -1.56
CA ARG A 34 -3.00 -26.57 -2.40
C ARG A 34 -2.91 -26.91 -3.88
N SER A 35 -3.74 -26.25 -4.70
CA SER A 35 -3.65 -26.32 -6.15
C SER A 35 -2.80 -25.17 -6.70
N SER A 36 -2.25 -25.34 -7.91
CA SER A 36 -1.48 -24.30 -8.61
C SER A 36 -2.28 -23.00 -8.77
N THR A 37 -3.57 -23.11 -9.07
CA THR A 37 -4.51 -21.98 -9.12
C THR A 37 -4.64 -21.28 -7.77
N SER A 38 -4.76 -22.04 -6.67
CA SER A 38 -4.83 -21.47 -5.31
C SER A 38 -3.53 -20.76 -4.94
N CYS A 39 -2.37 -21.33 -5.31
CA CYS A 39 -1.06 -20.73 -5.04
C CYS A 39 -0.90 -19.39 -5.77
N ARG A 40 -1.27 -19.34 -7.06
CA ARG A 40 -1.26 -18.10 -7.85
C ARG A 40 -2.16 -17.04 -7.26
N LEU A 41 -3.40 -17.39 -6.92
CA LEU A 41 -4.36 -16.44 -6.33
C LEU A 41 -3.88 -15.91 -4.99
N ARG A 42 -3.29 -16.77 -4.13
CA ARG A 42 -2.72 -16.33 -2.86
C ARG A 42 -1.55 -15.37 -3.06
N TYR A 43 -0.64 -15.69 -3.98
CA TYR A 43 0.50 -14.82 -4.29
C TYR A 43 0.02 -13.48 -4.86
N GLN A 44 -0.98 -13.48 -5.73
CA GLN A 44 -1.58 -12.27 -6.27
C GLN A 44 -2.20 -11.41 -5.15
N ASN A 45 -3.06 -11.99 -4.31
CA ASN A 45 -3.64 -11.28 -3.17
C ASN A 45 -2.59 -10.77 -2.17
N TYR A 46 -1.52 -11.55 -1.94
CA TYR A 46 -0.40 -11.14 -1.07
C TYR A 46 0.40 -10.00 -1.70
N SER A 47 0.68 -10.08 -3.00
CA SER A 47 1.37 -9.06 -3.76
C SER A 47 0.55 -7.78 -3.80
N GLU A 48 -0.75 -7.86 -4.11
CA GLU A 48 -1.67 -6.72 -4.15
C GLU A 48 -1.78 -6.03 -2.78
N LYS A 49 -1.86 -6.79 -1.68
CA LYS A 49 -1.81 -6.22 -0.32
C LYS A 49 -0.49 -5.53 0.01
N LYS A 50 0.66 -6.02 -0.51
CA LYS A 50 1.93 -5.28 -0.43
C LYS A 50 2.00 -4.11 -1.41
N GLN A 51 1.27 -4.19 -2.51
CA GLN A 51 1.19 -3.18 -3.55
C GLN A 51 0.26 -2.03 -3.18
N GLU A 52 -0.56 -2.16 -2.13
CA GLU A 52 -1.38 -1.07 -1.59
C GLU A 52 -0.51 0.15 -1.26
N TRP A 53 0.74 -0.05 -0.79
CA TRP A 53 1.72 1.03 -0.61
C TRP A 53 3.17 0.53 -0.80
N ASN A 54 3.51 0.04 -2.00
CA ASN A 54 4.90 -0.30 -2.29
C ASN A 54 5.80 0.96 -2.22
N GLU A 55 7.07 0.79 -1.88
CA GLU A 55 8.05 1.89 -1.77
C GLU A 55 8.13 2.75 -3.03
N GLU A 56 7.95 2.15 -4.20
CA GLU A 56 7.87 2.87 -5.47
C GLU A 56 6.63 3.77 -5.58
N LYS A 57 5.46 3.31 -5.11
CA LYS A 57 4.24 4.13 -5.05
C LYS A 57 4.37 5.23 -4.01
N LYS A 58 4.97 4.96 -2.86
CA LYS A 58 5.30 5.98 -1.85
C LYS A 58 6.27 7.03 -2.41
N ASN A 59 7.30 6.60 -3.14
CA ASN A 59 8.26 7.49 -3.78
C ASN A 59 7.63 8.32 -4.90
N THR A 60 6.71 7.73 -5.66
CA THR A 60 5.94 8.43 -6.70
C THR A 60 4.99 9.44 -6.06
N LEU A 61 4.29 9.04 -4.99
CA LEU A 61 3.46 9.92 -4.19
C LEU A 61 4.28 11.08 -3.63
N ALA A 62 5.46 10.82 -3.05
CA ALA A 62 6.33 11.86 -2.51
C ALA A 62 6.79 12.85 -3.60
N ARG A 63 7.10 12.37 -4.80
CA ARG A 63 7.45 13.22 -5.94
C ARG A 63 6.28 14.08 -6.41
N LEU A 64 5.10 13.49 -6.55
CA LEU A 64 3.89 14.21 -6.94
C LEU A 64 3.49 15.22 -5.86
N TYR A 65 3.55 14.82 -4.59
CA TYR A 65 3.31 15.67 -3.45
C TYR A 65 4.27 16.86 -3.49
N MET A 66 5.59 16.67 -3.56
CA MET A 66 6.54 17.80 -3.65
C MET A 66 6.28 18.73 -4.83
N ARG A 67 5.81 18.19 -5.98
CA ARG A 67 5.48 19.00 -7.16
C ARG A 67 4.23 19.86 -6.95
N PHE A 68 3.15 19.27 -6.46
CA PHE A 68 1.86 19.95 -6.28
C PHE A 68 1.73 20.66 -4.93
N ARG A 69 2.57 20.33 -3.96
CA ARG A 69 2.61 20.90 -2.60
C ARG A 69 2.58 22.41 -2.65
N LYS A 70 3.45 23.02 -3.47
CA LYS A 70 3.52 24.47 -3.57
C LYS A 70 2.20 25.06 -4.08
N GLU A 71 1.61 24.50 -5.12
CA GLU A 71 0.35 25.00 -5.69
C GLU A 71 -0.85 24.81 -4.73
N ILE A 72 -0.93 23.66 -4.06
CA ILE A 72 -1.99 23.35 -3.08
C ILE A 72 -1.90 24.29 -1.87
N TRP A 73 -0.71 24.48 -1.32
CA TRP A 73 -0.57 25.30 -0.12
C TRP A 73 -0.49 26.80 -0.43
N ASP A 74 -0.04 27.22 -1.62
CA ASP A 74 -0.04 28.64 -2.00
C ASP A 74 -1.46 29.19 -2.13
N CYS A 75 -2.43 28.40 -2.64
CA CYS A 75 -3.81 28.88 -2.72
C CYS A 75 -4.45 28.99 -1.33
N ILE A 76 -4.26 28.01 -0.45
CA ILE A 76 -4.79 28.03 0.92
C ILE A 76 -4.09 29.12 1.75
N GLY A 77 -2.78 29.27 1.60
CA GLY A 77 -2.00 30.31 2.25
C GLY A 77 -2.45 31.71 1.85
N LYS A 78 -2.69 31.94 0.56
CA LYS A 78 -3.21 33.21 0.06
C LYS A 78 -4.59 33.53 0.63
N GLU A 79 -5.48 32.54 0.73
CA GLU A 79 -6.83 32.71 1.29
C GLU A 79 -6.79 33.01 2.80
N MET A 80 -5.90 32.34 3.53
CA MET A 80 -5.73 32.51 4.98
C MET A 80 -4.85 33.70 5.37
N GLY A 81 -4.19 34.36 4.42
CA GLY A 81 -3.21 35.41 4.68
C GLY A 81 -1.93 34.92 5.38
N LEU A 82 -1.63 33.62 5.30
CA LEU A 82 -0.50 32.97 5.96
C LEU A 82 0.47 32.38 4.94
N PRO A 83 1.78 32.26 5.27
CA PRO A 83 2.71 31.53 4.42
C PRO A 83 2.25 30.09 4.22
N SER A 84 2.32 29.59 2.98
CA SER A 84 1.94 28.23 2.58
C SER A 84 2.56 27.15 3.47
N ARG A 85 3.80 27.38 3.91
CA ARG A 85 4.53 26.51 4.83
C ARG A 85 3.90 26.44 6.23
N ALA A 86 3.43 27.56 6.76
CA ALA A 86 2.79 27.60 8.07
C ALA A 86 1.41 26.91 8.06
N VAL A 87 0.66 27.07 6.96
CA VAL A 87 -0.61 26.36 6.74
C VAL A 87 -0.40 24.86 6.68
N GLU A 88 0.62 24.42 5.94
CA GLU A 88 0.98 23.02 5.87
C GLU A 88 1.36 22.45 7.24
N ASP A 89 2.28 23.11 7.96
CA ASP A 89 2.69 22.68 9.30
C ASP A 89 1.50 22.60 10.27
N ALA A 90 0.56 23.57 10.19
CA ALA A 90 -0.66 23.55 11.00
C ALA A 90 -1.57 22.37 10.66
N ILE A 91 -1.75 22.04 9.37
CA ILE A 91 -2.55 20.89 8.92
C ILE A 91 -1.92 19.57 9.36
N TRP A 92 -0.60 19.42 9.26
CA TRP A 92 0.11 18.24 9.75
C TRP A 92 0.01 18.12 11.28
N ALA A 93 -0.03 19.24 12.01
CA ALA A 93 -0.18 19.25 13.47
C ALA A 93 -1.60 18.91 13.94
N MET A 94 -2.63 19.37 13.21
CA MET A 94 -4.04 19.08 13.52
C MET A 94 -4.40 17.62 13.19
N GLY A 95 -3.82 17.04 12.15
CA GLY A 95 -4.17 15.68 11.73
C GLY A 95 -5.59 15.58 11.13
N PRO A 96 -5.92 14.45 10.48
CA PRO A 96 -7.15 14.32 9.69
C PRO A 96 -8.43 14.43 10.52
N ASP A 97 -8.44 13.90 11.73
CA ASP A 97 -9.61 13.91 12.62
C ASP A 97 -9.95 15.32 13.12
N GLU A 98 -8.94 16.12 13.49
CA GLU A 98 -9.18 17.48 13.98
C GLU A 98 -9.55 18.43 12.84
N ILE A 99 -8.98 18.24 11.64
CA ILE A 99 -9.40 18.96 10.43
C ILE A 99 -10.87 18.65 10.11
N ALA A 100 -11.26 17.37 10.13
CA ALA A 100 -12.64 16.96 9.87
C ALA A 100 -13.61 17.46 10.95
N SER A 101 -13.17 17.52 12.21
CA SER A 101 -13.98 18.05 13.30
C SER A 101 -14.15 19.57 13.24
N ARG A 102 -13.17 20.32 12.73
CA ARG A 102 -13.25 21.80 12.61
C ARG A 102 -13.92 22.27 11.32
N ALA A 103 -14.00 21.40 10.32
CA ALA A 103 -14.66 21.68 9.04
C ALA A 103 -16.19 21.46 9.06
N ASN A 104 -16.74 20.88 10.12
CA ASN A 104 -18.18 20.66 10.34
C ASN A 104 -18.80 21.70 11.27
#